data_AF-A0A7W7U854-F1
#
_entry.id   AF-A0A7W7U854-F1
#
_cell.length_a   1.000
_cell.length_b   1.000
_cell.length_c   1.000
_cell.angle_alpha   90.00
_cell.angle_beta   90.00
_cell.angle_gamma   90.00
#
_symmetry.space_group_name_H-M   'P 1'
#
loop_
_entity.id
_entity.type
_entity.pdbx_description
1 polymer ?
#
loop_
_entity_poly.entity_id
_entity_poly.type
_entity_poly.pdbx_seq_one_letter_code
_entity_poly.pdbx_strand_id
1 'polypeptide(L)' 'MGYDATRPATYPDEPRLALLTQAEAHETIELLQLLEQFGPGGGGPAAGQLAADLARRLPAP' A
#
# COMPACT_ATOMS: atom_id res chain seq x y z
N MET A 1 -0.16 -31.05 6.95
CA MET A 1 0.94 -30.09 7.20
C MET A 1 0.43 -29.09 8.22
N GLY A 2 0.91 -29.15 9.46
CA GLY A 2 0.51 -28.21 10.51
C GLY A 2 1.32 -26.93 10.36
N TYR A 3 0.64 -25.78 10.25
CA TYR A 3 1.30 -24.51 10.45
C TYR A 3 1.55 -24.36 11.95
N ASP A 4 2.83 -24.34 12.33
CA ASP A 4 3.25 -24.04 13.69
C ASP A 4 2.95 -22.55 13.95
N ALA A 5 1.86 -22.28 14.66
CA ALA A 5 1.38 -20.94 14.99
C ALA A 5 2.10 -20.31 16.19
N THR A 6 3.20 -20.90 16.69
CA THR A 6 3.83 -20.49 17.96
C THR A 6 5.16 -19.74 17.84
N ARG A 7 5.68 -19.43 16.65
CA ARG A 7 6.84 -18.51 16.54
C ARG A 7 6.34 -17.07 16.53
N PRO A 8 6.67 -16.24 17.54
CA PRO A 8 6.42 -14.80 17.43
C PRO A 8 7.16 -14.32 16.19
N ALA A 9 6.45 -13.66 15.27
CA ALA A 9 7.06 -13.00 14.14
C ALA A 9 8.14 -12.07 14.69
N THR A 10 9.41 -12.38 14.43
CA THR A 10 10.53 -11.56 14.86
C THR A 10 10.51 -10.35 13.94
N TYR A 11 9.78 -9.31 14.34
CA TYR A 11 9.84 -8.03 13.65
C TYR A 11 11.25 -7.48 13.82
N PRO A 12 11.87 -6.96 12.74
CA PRO A 12 13.20 -6.36 12.85
C PRO A 12 13.17 -5.19 13.84
N ASP A 13 14.27 -5.02 14.59
CA ASP A 13 14.47 -3.91 15.55
C ASP A 13 14.72 -2.56 14.84
N GLU A 14 14.72 -2.56 13.51
CA GLU A 14 14.82 -1.37 12.69
C GLU A 14 13.64 -0.43 12.98
N PRO A 15 13.87 0.90 13.00
CA PRO A 15 12.80 1.87 13.17
C PRO A 15 11.71 1.61 12.13
N ARG A 16 10.49 1.37 12.61
CA ARG A 16 9.34 1.22 11.71
C ARG A 16 9.17 2.51 10.92
N LEU A 17 8.98 2.38 9.61
CA LEU A 17 8.56 3.51 8.79
C LEU A 17 7.23 4.05 9.33
N ALA A 18 7.07 5.37 9.26
CA ALA A 18 5.82 6.00 9.64
C ALA A 18 4.67 5.42 8.80
N LEU A 19 3.60 5.03 9.47
CA LEU A 19 2.38 4.62 8.79
C LEU A 19 1.69 5.85 8.22
N LEU A 20 1.12 5.72 7.03
CA LEU A 20 0.23 6.74 6.50
C LEU A 20 -1.00 6.87 7.40
N THR A 21 -1.38 8.10 7.67
CA THR A 21 -2.72 8.42 8.17
C THR A 21 -3.76 8.04 7.12
N GLN A 22 -5.03 7.93 7.53
CA GLN A 22 -6.13 7.66 6.61
C GLN A 22 -6.20 8.72 5.50
N ALA A 23 -6.05 10.01 5.85
CA ALA A 23 -6.06 11.10 4.89
C ALA A 23 -4.91 10.99 3.87
N GLU A 24 -3.68 10.75 4.34
CA GLU A 24 -2.52 10.56 3.47
C GLU A 24 -2.67 9.33 2.56
N ALA A 25 -3.32 8.27 3.04
CA ALA A 25 -3.58 7.09 2.22
C ALA A 25 -4.59 7.37 1.10
N HIS A 26 -5.64 8.15 1.37
CA HIS A 26 -6.57 8.59 0.33
C HIS A 26 -5.90 9.51 -0.69
N GLU A 27 -5.11 10.49 -0.23
CA GLU A 27 -4.34 11.38 -1.13
C GLU A 27 -3.36 10.59 -2.01
N THR A 28 -2.70 9.57 -1.43
CA THR A 28 -1.79 8.69 -2.17
C THR A 28 -2.52 7.94 -3.28
N ILE A 29 -3.75 7.48 -3.06
CA ILE A 29 -4.57 6.81 -4.09
C ILE A 29 -4.84 7.77 -5.25
N GLU A 30 -5.23 9.01 -4.95
CA GLU A 30 -5.51 10.03 -5.98
C GLU A 30 -4.27 10.32 -6.82
N LEU A 31 -3.10 10.47 -6.18
CA LEU A 31 -1.84 10.69 -6.88
C LEU A 31 -1.44 9.51 -7.77
N LEU A 32 -1.65 8.27 -7.30
CA LEU A 32 -1.37 7.07 -8.09
C LEU A 32 -2.29 6.95 -9.31
N GLN A 33 -3.56 7.34 -9.20
CA GLN A 33 -4.49 7.38 -10.32
C GLN A 33 -4.09 8.45 -11.35
N LEU A 34 -3.59 9.60 -10.90
CA LEU A 34 -3.03 10.62 -11.79
C LEU A 34 -1.78 10.10 -12.51
N LEU A 35 -0.90 9.38 -11.82
CA LEU A 35 0.26 8.73 -12.43
C LEU A 35 -0.13 7.64 -13.41
N GLU A 36 -1.22 6.91 -13.16
CA GLU A 36 -1.77 5.95 -14.13
C GLU A 36 -2.17 6.65 -15.43
N GLN A 37 -2.88 7.77 -15.34
CA GLN A 37 -3.40 8.49 -16.50
C GLN A 37 -2.34 9.30 -17.25
N PHE A 38 -1.39 9.89 -16.52
CA PHE A 38 -0.50 10.92 -17.08
C PHE A 38 0.99 10.58 -16.92
N GLY A 39 1.33 9.46 -16.28
CA GLY A 39 2.70 9.07 -16.01
C GLY A 39 3.51 8.80 -17.29
N PRO A 40 4.64 9.49 -17.51
CA PRO A 40 5.52 9.18 -18.63
C PRO A 40 6.22 7.84 -18.39
N GLY A 41 6.28 6.96 -19.41
CA GLY A 41 7.17 5.80 -19.40
C GLY A 41 6.57 4.44 -19.00
N GLY A 42 5.29 4.18 -19.27
CA GLY A 42 4.72 2.81 -19.19
C GLY A 42 4.50 2.26 -17.77
N GLY A 43 4.85 3.02 -16.73
CA GLY A 43 4.57 2.70 -15.34
C GLY A 43 3.12 2.95 -14.89
N GLY A 44 2.28 3.51 -15.76
CA GLY A 44 0.89 3.86 -15.44
C GLY A 44 0.06 2.69 -14.90
N PRO A 45 0.01 1.53 -15.57
CA PRO A 45 -0.74 0.38 -15.09
C PRO A 45 -0.28 -0.14 -13.71
N ALA A 46 1.02 -0.01 -13.40
CA ALA A 46 1.54 -0.40 -12.08
C ALA A 46 1.08 0.57 -10.99
N ALA A 47 1.00 1.88 -11.29
CA ALA A 47 0.42 2.86 -10.38
C ALA A 47 -1.07 2.59 -10.14
N GLY A 48 -1.83 2.27 -11.18
CA GLY A 48 -3.24 1.88 -11.06
C GLY A 48 -3.45 0.64 -10.20
N GLN A 49 -2.64 -0.40 -10.40
CA GLN A 49 -2.69 -1.61 -9.58
C GLN A 49 -2.38 -1.31 -8.11
N LEU A 50 -1.36 -0.48 -7.84
CA LEU A 50 -1.01 -0.07 -6.48
C LEU A 50 -2.14 0.73 -5.81
N ALA A 51 -2.78 1.64 -6.56
CA ALA A 51 -3.93 2.40 -6.07
C ALA A 51 -5.10 1.47 -5.68
N ALA A 52 -5.42 0.50 -6.52
CA ALA A 52 -6.47 -0.48 -6.26
C ALA A 52 -6.16 -1.38 -5.06
N ASP A 53 -4.90 -1.79 -4.91
CA ASP A 53 -4.46 -2.59 -3.77
C ASP A 53 -4.53 -1.82 -2.46
N LEU A 54 -4.19 -0.53 -2.47
CA LEU A 54 -4.31 0.34 -1.31
C LEU A 54 -5.78 0.56 -0.95
N ALA A 55 -6.63 0.90 -1.93
CA ALA A 55 -8.06 1.17 -1.74
C ALA A 55 -8.79 -0.02 -1.09
N ARG A 56 -8.45 -1.26 -1.46
CA ARG A 56 -9.03 -2.48 -0.87
C ARG A 56 -8.65 -2.70 0.60
N ARG A 57 -7.54 -2.11 1.06
CA ARG A 57 -7.02 -2.25 2.43
C ARG A 57 -7.47 -1.12 3.35
N LEU A 58 -7.98 -0.03 2.78
CA LEU A 58 -8.50 1.06 3.59
C LEU A 58 -9.83 0.66 4.23
N PRO A 59 -10.03 0.98 5.52
CA PRO A 59 -11.33 0.81 6.15
C PRO A 59 -12.36 1.63 5.38
N ALA A 60 -13.56 1.05 5.21
CA ALA A 60 -14.68 1.80 4.66
C ALA A 60 -14.93 3.05 5.53
N PRO A 61 -15.31 4.19 4.92
CA PRO A 61 -15.63 5.40 5.66
C PRO A 61 -16.75 5.19 6.69
#